data_AF-G2I697-F1
#
_entry.id   AF-G2I697-F1
#
_cell.length_a   1.000
_cell.length_b   1.000
_cell.length_c   1.000
_cell.angle_alpha   90.00
_cell.angle_beta   90.00
_cell.angle_gamma   90.00
#
_symmetry.space_group_name_H-M   'P 1'
#
loop_
_entity.id
_entity.type
_entity.pdbx_description
1 polymer ?
#
loop_
_entity_poly.entity_id
_entity_poly.type
_entity_poly.pdbx_seq_one_letter_code
_entity_poly.pdbx_strand_id
1 'polypeptide(L)'
;MSSRTLSLDLRERVVAAVSNGLSRRQAAERFGVSPASAVRWCALAATTGSAAARPRGGDRLSHRIEAQAERIHALIAGKDDLTLSEIRARLAEDGHHFAIGTLWRFFARHKITWKKRPLTRRNRTGRTS
;
A
#
# COMPACT_ATOMS: atom_id res chain seq x y z
N MET A 1 -6.70 6.22 16.81
CA MET A 1 -5.51 6.80 17.48
C MET A 1 -4.44 7.11 16.44
N SER A 2 -4.40 8.34 15.92
CA SER A 2 -3.37 8.77 14.96
C SER A 2 -2.08 9.06 15.74
N SER A 3 -1.07 8.19 15.63
CA SER A 3 0.22 8.37 16.30
C SER A 3 0.96 9.52 15.62
N ARG A 4 0.75 10.74 16.12
CA ARG A 4 1.46 11.95 15.69
C ARG A 4 2.96 11.66 15.78
N THR A 5 3.61 11.52 14.62
CA THR A 5 5.05 11.32 14.54
C THR A 5 5.68 12.57 15.13
N LEU A 6 6.46 12.46 16.21
CA LEU A 6 7.39 13.53 16.59
C LEU A 6 8.22 13.86 15.36
N SER A 7 8.26 15.14 14.98
CA SER A 7 8.85 15.62 13.71
C SER A 7 10.25 15.07 13.52
N LEU A 8 10.63 14.74 12.28
CA LEU A 8 11.95 14.19 11.96
C LEU A 8 13.07 15.08 12.52
N ASP A 9 12.94 16.40 12.31
CA ASP A 9 13.84 17.43 12.84
C ASP A 9 14.09 17.28 14.35
N LEU A 10 13.04 17.09 15.15
CA LEU A 10 13.20 16.94 16.61
C LEU A 10 14.07 15.72 16.95
N ARG A 11 13.86 14.61 16.24
CA ARG A 11 14.64 13.38 16.46
C ARG A 11 16.10 13.56 16.06
N GLU A 12 16.33 14.22 14.93
CA GLU A 12 17.67 14.51 14.41
C GLU A 12 18.43 15.43 15.37
N ARG A 13 17.78 16.47 15.91
CA ARG A 13 18.38 17.37 16.91
C ARG A 13 18.75 16.65 18.21
N VAL A 14 17.90 15.72 18.67
CA VAL A 14 18.22 14.88 19.84
C VAL A 14 19.42 13.98 19.56
N VAL A 15 19.46 13.33 18.40
CA VAL A 15 20.59 12.47 18.03
C VAL A 15 21.86 13.29 17.89
N ALA A 16 21.82 14.44 17.22
CA ALA A 16 22.96 15.34 17.06
C ALA A 16 23.50 15.83 18.42
N ALA A 17 22.61 16.18 19.35
CA ALA A 17 23.01 16.55 20.71
C ALA A 17 23.75 15.42 21.44
N VAL A 18 23.30 14.18 21.31
CA VAL A 18 23.98 13.01 21.89
C VAL A 18 25.32 12.76 21.21
N SER A 19 25.39 12.89 19.88
CA SER A 19 26.64 12.79 19.13
C SER A 19 27.64 13.89 19.50
N ASN A 20 27.16 15.07 19.91
CA ASN A 20 27.97 16.17 20.42
C ASN A 20 28.33 16.06 21.92
N GLY A 21 28.14 14.89 22.53
CA GLY A 21 28.63 14.58 23.88
C GLY A 21 27.60 14.65 25.01
N LEU A 22 26.34 14.98 24.73
CA LEU A 22 25.28 14.89 25.76
C LEU A 22 24.92 13.44 26.03
N SER A 23 24.63 13.11 27.29
CA SER A 23 23.96 11.85 27.59
C SER A 23 22.55 11.83 27.00
N ARG A 24 22.03 10.64 26.71
CA ARG A 24 20.66 10.45 26.19
C ARG A 24 19.60 11.05 27.12
N ARG A 25 19.84 11.07 28.44
CA ARG A 25 18.95 11.69 29.43
C ARG A 25 19.00 13.22 29.37
N GLN A 26 20.20 13.81 29.31
CA GLN A 26 20.35 15.26 29.17
C GLN A 26 19.77 15.79 27.86
N ALA A 27 19.97 15.06 26.75
CA ALA A 27 19.33 15.40 25.49
C ALA A 27 17.80 15.32 25.59
N ALA A 28 17.26 14.29 26.25
CA ALA A 28 15.82 14.15 26.43
C ALA A 28 15.22 15.34 27.20
N GLU A 29 15.85 15.75 28.30
CA GLU A 29 15.48 16.91 29.09
C GLU A 29 15.55 18.21 28.27
N ARG A 30 16.66 18.44 27.57
CA ARG A 30 16.86 19.63 26.72
C ARG A 30 15.79 19.81 25.65
N PHE A 31 15.31 18.72 25.07
CA PHE A 31 14.35 18.74 23.97
C PHE A 31 12.90 18.42 24.40
N GLY A 32 12.63 18.27 25.70
CA GLY A 32 11.29 18.01 26.22
C GLY A 32 10.70 16.66 25.77
N VAL A 33 11.54 15.64 25.61
CA VAL A 33 11.11 14.29 25.20
C VAL A 33 11.40 13.27 26.31
N SER A 34 10.72 12.12 26.28
CA SER A 34 11.01 11.07 27.26
C SER A 34 12.40 10.44 27.02
N PRO A 35 13.14 10.05 28.07
CA PRO A 35 14.43 9.37 27.94
C PRO A 35 14.35 8.11 27.06
N ALA A 36 13.25 7.35 27.18
CA ALA A 36 13.00 6.19 26.33
C ALA A 36 12.92 6.53 24.83
N SER A 37 12.37 7.70 24.47
CA SER A 37 12.31 8.14 23.07
C SER A 37 13.68 8.52 22.55
N ALA A 38 14.47 9.27 23.33
CA ALA A 38 15.84 9.61 22.99
C ALA A 38 16.71 8.35 22.77
N VAL A 39 16.58 7.35 23.65
CA VAL A 39 17.24 6.05 23.51
C VAL A 39 16.86 5.37 22.18
N ARG A 40 15.56 5.26 21.88
CA ARG A 40 15.08 4.64 20.64
C ARG A 40 15.58 5.35 19.39
N TRP A 41 15.59 6.68 19.38
CA TRP A 41 16.06 7.45 18.22
C TRP A 41 17.56 7.31 18.01
N CYS A 42 18.35 7.35 19.07
CA CYS A 42 19.80 7.12 18.98
C CYS A 42 20.12 5.69 18.52
N ALA A 43 19.41 4.68 19.02
CA ALA A 43 19.59 3.30 18.59
C ALA A 43 19.22 3.10 17.12
N LEU A 44 18.13 3.74 16.66
CA LEU A 44 17.73 3.70 15.27
C LEU A 44 18.76 4.40 14.37
N ALA A 45 19.21 5.59 14.74
CA ALA A 45 20.24 6.32 14.00
C ALA A 45 21.56 5.53 13.91
N ALA A 46 21.98 4.86 15.00
CA ALA A 46 23.17 4.02 15.00
C ALA A 46 23.06 2.78 14.11
N THR A 47 21.85 2.24 13.92
CA THR A 47 21.62 1.01 13.13
C THR A 47 21.28 1.29 11.67
N THR A 48 20.57 2.37 11.37
CA THR A 48 20.07 2.68 10.02
C THR A 48 20.61 3.99 9.44
N GLY A 49 21.46 4.72 10.16
CA GLY A 49 21.97 6.03 9.75
C GLY A 49 20.95 7.18 9.83
N SER A 50 19.73 6.93 10.32
CA SER A 50 18.66 7.93 10.39
C SER A 50 17.76 7.73 11.60
N ALA A 51 17.29 8.83 12.20
CA ALA A 51 16.29 8.82 13.26
C ALA A 51 14.83 8.79 12.74
N ALA A 52 14.66 8.73 11.41
CA ALA A 52 13.36 8.73 10.77
C ALA A 52 12.50 7.55 11.22
N ALA A 53 11.21 7.81 11.46
CA ALA A 53 10.28 6.73 11.73
C ALA A 53 10.26 5.78 10.54
N ARG A 54 10.22 4.47 10.81
CA ARG A 54 9.98 3.48 9.76
C ARG A 54 8.64 3.80 9.06
N PRO A 55 8.54 3.58 7.74
CA PRO A 55 7.29 3.70 7.03
C PRO A 55 6.18 2.93 7.76
N ARG A 56 5.11 3.63 8.13
CA ARG A 56 3.93 3.02 8.78
C ARG A 56 2.86 2.82 7.72
N GLY A 57 2.36 1.59 7.64
CA GLY A 57 1.44 1.19 6.57
C GLY A 57 2.18 0.84 5.28
N GLY A 58 1.41 0.66 4.22
CA GLY A 58 1.89 0.13 2.94
C GLY A 58 1.27 -1.23 2.64
N ASP A 59 1.29 -1.59 1.35
CA ASP A 59 0.75 -2.85 0.89
C ASP A 59 1.70 -4.01 1.21
N ARG A 60 1.26 -4.92 2.06
CA ARG A 60 2.02 -6.11 2.47
C ARG A 60 1.41 -7.41 1.95
N LEU A 61 0.19 -7.34 1.40
CA LEU A 61 -0.63 -8.50 1.11
C LEU A 61 -0.83 -8.75 -0.39
N SER A 62 -0.52 -7.77 -1.24
CA SER A 62 -0.70 -7.92 -2.69
C SER A 62 0.37 -8.73 -3.39
N HIS A 63 1.51 -9.00 -2.76
CA HIS A 63 2.65 -9.68 -3.39
C HIS A 63 2.24 -10.92 -4.21
N ARG A 64 1.33 -11.75 -3.68
CA ARG A 64 0.86 -12.97 -4.34
C ARG A 64 0.06 -12.70 -5.62
N ILE A 65 -0.77 -11.67 -5.64
CA ILE A 65 -1.54 -11.32 -6.85
C ILE A 65 -0.69 -10.52 -7.84
N GLU A 66 0.24 -9.69 -7.36
CA GLU A 66 1.17 -8.96 -8.22
C GLU A 66 2.15 -9.89 -8.95
N ALA A 67 2.51 -11.04 -8.35
CA ALA A 67 3.26 -12.08 -9.04
C ALA A 67 2.51 -12.63 -10.28
N GLN A 68 1.20 -12.41 -10.38
CA GLN A 68 0.35 -12.82 -11.50
C GLN A 68 -0.07 -11.64 -12.39
N ALA A 69 0.56 -10.47 -12.24
CA ALA A 69 0.16 -9.25 -12.93
C ALA A 69 0.19 -9.40 -14.46
N GLU A 70 1.30 -9.91 -15.02
CA GLU A 70 1.46 -10.13 -16.47
C GLU A 70 0.38 -11.06 -17.03
N ARG A 71 0.03 -12.12 -16.29
CA ARG A 71 -1.03 -13.04 -16.68
C ARG A 71 -2.40 -12.36 -16.69
N ILE A 72 -2.70 -11.58 -15.65
CA ILE A 72 -3.96 -10.83 -15.56
C ILE A 72 -4.05 -9.82 -16.72
N HIS A 73 -2.97 -9.11 -17.02
CA HIS A 73 -2.89 -8.18 -18.16
C HIS A 73 -3.09 -8.89 -19.49
N ALA A 74 -2.46 -10.04 -19.70
CA ALA A 74 -2.64 -10.84 -20.91
C ALA A 74 -4.09 -11.32 -21.10
N LEU A 75 -4.77 -11.71 -20.02
CA LEU A 75 -6.19 -12.10 -20.07
C LEU A 75 -7.08 -10.95 -20.55
N ILE A 76 -6.81 -9.73 -20.10
CA ILE A 76 -7.59 -8.54 -20.45
C ILE A 76 -7.27 -8.07 -21.86
N ALA A 77 -6.00 -8.08 -22.25
CA ALA A 77 -5.56 -7.70 -23.60
C ALA A 77 -6.11 -8.64 -24.68
N GLY A 78 -6.32 -9.92 -24.35
CA GLY A 78 -6.85 -10.90 -25.29
C GLY A 78 -8.38 -10.88 -25.47
N LYS A 79 -9.14 -10.33 -24.50
CA LYS A 79 -10.61 -10.29 -24.53
C LYS A 79 -11.16 -9.09 -23.74
N ASP A 80 -11.73 -8.12 -24.47
CA ASP A 80 -12.22 -6.85 -23.92
C ASP A 80 -13.33 -6.97 -22.86
N ASP A 81 -14.09 -8.08 -22.82
CA ASP A 81 -15.31 -8.21 -22.02
C ASP A 81 -15.25 -9.29 -20.91
N LEU A 82 -14.06 -9.73 -20.46
CA LEU A 82 -13.99 -10.68 -19.34
C LEU A 82 -14.47 -10.05 -18.02
N THR A 83 -15.43 -10.72 -17.39
CA THR A 83 -15.91 -10.36 -16.05
C THR A 83 -14.89 -10.74 -14.98
N LEU A 84 -14.95 -10.07 -13.82
CA LEU A 84 -14.09 -10.38 -12.66
C LEU A 84 -14.19 -11.85 -12.22
N SER A 85 -15.37 -12.46 -12.35
CA SER A 85 -15.60 -13.87 -12.01
C SER A 85 -14.91 -14.82 -12.98
N GLU A 86 -14.89 -14.48 -14.27
CA GLU A 86 -14.20 -15.27 -15.29
C GLU A 86 -12.67 -15.14 -15.18
N ILE A 87 -12.17 -13.94 -14.87
CA ILE A 87 -10.75 -13.73 -14.57
C ILE A 87 -10.36 -14.57 -13.35
N ARG A 88 -11.18 -14.58 -12.29
CA ARG A 88 -10.97 -15.44 -11.12
C ARG A 88 -10.97 -16.92 -11.48
N ALA A 89 -11.89 -17.38 -12.33
CA ALA A 89 -11.98 -18.78 -12.73
C ALA A 89 -10.73 -19.22 -13.51
N ARG A 90 -10.27 -18.40 -14.47
CA ARG A 90 -9.03 -18.65 -15.23
C ARG A 90 -7.78 -18.66 -14.36
N LEU A 91 -7.69 -17.76 -13.38
CA LEU A 91 -6.59 -17.82 -12.41
C LEU A 91 -6.66 -19.09 -11.55
N ALA A 92 -7.86 -19.57 -11.22
CA ALA A 92 -8.03 -20.81 -10.46
C ALA A 92 -7.68 -22.08 -11.27
N GLU A 93 -7.90 -22.08 -12.60
CA GLU A 93 -7.42 -23.15 -13.50
C GLU A 93 -5.90 -23.31 -13.42
N ASP A 94 -5.18 -22.19 -13.25
CA ASP A 94 -3.72 -22.13 -13.08
C ASP A 94 -3.29 -22.33 -11.60
N GLY A 95 -4.21 -22.69 -10.69
CA GLY A 95 -3.93 -22.92 -9.26
C GLY A 95 -3.86 -21.66 -8.39
N HIS A 96 -4.22 -20.49 -8.94
CA HIS A 96 -4.15 -19.20 -8.27
C HIS A 96 -5.53 -18.74 -7.78
N HIS A 97 -5.85 -19.09 -6.54
CA HIS A 97 -7.11 -18.70 -5.91
C HIS A 97 -7.02 -17.32 -5.24
N PHE A 98 -7.83 -16.37 -5.71
CA PHE A 98 -7.97 -15.04 -5.11
C PHE A 98 -9.43 -14.69 -4.82
N ALA A 99 -9.65 -13.93 -3.75
CA ALA A 99 -10.95 -13.31 -3.48
C ALA A 99 -11.20 -12.17 -4.48
N ILE A 100 -12.48 -11.92 -4.79
CA ILE A 100 -12.90 -10.83 -5.68
C ILE A 100 -12.41 -9.46 -5.18
N GLY A 101 -12.42 -9.22 -3.87
CA GLY A 101 -11.88 -7.99 -3.29
C GLY A 101 -10.37 -7.81 -3.48
N THR A 102 -9.62 -8.89 -3.69
CA THR A 102 -8.18 -8.83 -4.02
C THR A 102 -7.99 -8.43 -5.47
N LEU A 103 -8.78 -9.01 -6.38
CA LEU A 103 -8.80 -8.60 -7.79
C LEU A 103 -9.21 -7.13 -7.93
N TRP A 104 -10.26 -6.68 -7.24
CA TRP A 104 -10.65 -5.26 -7.23
C TRP A 104 -9.52 -4.32 -6.81
N ARG A 105 -8.80 -4.66 -5.73
CA ARG A 105 -7.64 -3.87 -5.28
C ARG A 105 -6.48 -3.91 -6.27
N PHE A 106 -6.28 -5.04 -6.95
CA PHE A 106 -5.34 -5.16 -8.07
C PHE A 106 -5.69 -4.19 -9.19
N PHE A 107 -6.93 -4.24 -9.72
CA PHE A 107 -7.37 -3.34 -10.78
C PHE A 107 -7.27 -1.86 -10.40
N ALA A 108 -7.67 -1.52 -9.18
CA ALA A 108 -7.54 -0.16 -8.65
C ALA A 108 -6.06 0.31 -8.60
N ARG A 109 -5.14 -0.56 -8.18
CA ARG A 109 -3.69 -0.27 -8.12
C ARG A 109 -3.09 -0.08 -9.51
N HIS A 110 -3.49 -0.90 -10.47
CA HIS A 110 -3.07 -0.82 -11.87
C HIS A 110 -3.81 0.25 -12.69
N LYS A 111 -4.68 1.05 -12.05
CA LYS A 111 -5.50 2.09 -12.70
C LYS A 111 -6.35 1.58 -13.87
N ILE A 112 -6.72 0.31 -13.84
CA ILE A 112 -7.58 -0.29 -14.86
C ILE A 112 -9.03 0.00 -14.46
N THR A 113 -9.69 0.82 -15.26
CA THR A 113 -11.10 1.14 -15.09
C THR A 113 -11.94 0.35 -16.08
N TRP A 114 -12.89 -0.43 -15.59
CA TRP A 114 -13.87 -1.08 -16.46
C TRP A 114 -14.90 -0.05 -16.92
N LYS A 115 -14.93 0.25 -18.22
CA LYS A 115 -15.94 1.16 -18.79
C LYS A 115 -17.30 0.48 -18.71
N LYS A 116 -18.17 0.93 -17.80
CA LYS A 116 -19.58 0.49 -17.79
C LYS A 116 -20.25 0.95 -19.09
N ARG A 117 -20.71 0.00 -19.90
CA ARG A 117 -21.68 0.27 -20.97
C ARG A 117 -23.09 0.22 -20.36
N PRO A 118 -23.91 1.29 -20.47
CA PRO A 118 -25.29 1.25 -20.01
C PRO A 118 -26.05 0.15 -20.78
N LEU A 119 -26.85 -0.66 -20.09
CA LEU A 119 -27.72 -1.64 -20.73
C LEU A 119 -28.74 -0.86 -21.59
N THR A 120 -28.55 -0.84 -22.90
CA THR A 120 -29.48 -0.16 -23.81
C THR A 120 -30.68 -1.08 -24.02
N ARG A 121 -31.90 -0.57 -23.79
CA ARG A 121 -33.14 -1.34 -23.99
C ARG A 121 -33.19 -1.83 -25.45
N ARG A 122 -33.35 -3.13 -25.65
CA ARG A 122 -33.55 -3.73 -26.98
C ARG A 122 -34.73 -3.05 -27.67
N ASN A 123 -34.51 -2.48 -28.86
CA ASN A 123 -35.59 -1.92 -29.67
C ASN A 123 -36.64 -3.01 -29.91
N ARG A 124 -37.87 -2.75 -29.44
CA ARG A 124 -39.01 -3.62 -29.67
C ARG A 124 -39.32 -3.52 -31.16
N THR A 125 -39.00 -4.58 -31.91
CA THR A 125 -39.34 -4.71 -33.33
C THR A 125 -40.84 -4.49 -33.51
N GLY A 126 -41.17 -3.65 -34.49
CA GLY A 126 -42.48 -3.07 -34.72
C GLY A 126 -43.58 -4.07 -35.05
N ARG A 127 -44.80 -3.54 -35.04
CA ARG A 127 -46.07 -4.23 -35.31
C ARG A 127 -46.04 -4.88 -36.69
N THR A 128 -46.25 -6.19 -36.75
CA THR A 128 -46.60 -6.90 -37.97
C THR A 128 -48.02 -6.47 -38.37
N SER A 129 -48.18 -5.96 -39.60
CA SER A 129 -49.45 -5.92 -40.32
C SER A 129 -49.46 -7.06 -41.32
#